data_AF-A0AB36S1Z8-F1
#
_entry.id   AF-A0AB36S1Z8-F1
#
_cell.length_a   1.000
_cell.length_b   1.000
_cell.length_c   1.000
_cell.angle_alpha   90.00
_cell.angle_beta   90.00
_cell.angle_gamma   90.00
#
_symmetry.space_group_name_H-M   'P 1'
#
loop_
_entity.id
_entity.type
_entity.pdbx_description
1 polymer ?
#
loop_
_entity_poly.entity_id
_entity_poly.type
_entity_poly.pdbx_seq_one_letter_code
_entity_poly.pdbx_strand_id
1 'polypeptide(L)'
;MEYGYVIIDKKKRKWYCLWMCKKVVKSKYKDDLPTQIFNDEQFTYFKFNRSNARSKFPVVYKVIDGYDNPVNSRVVGDYLIAEDVSNQWNLKLGKAYLCIEKIAKRAR
;
A
#
# COMPACT_ATOMS: atom_id res chain seq x y z
N MET A 1 15.88 10.38 2.08
CA MET A 1 14.86 9.71 1.24
C MET A 1 15.13 8.21 1.21
N GLU A 2 14.18 7.44 1.73
CA GLU A 2 14.28 5.99 1.84
C GLU A 2 13.19 5.28 1.03
N TYR A 3 13.60 4.28 0.25
CA TYR A 3 12.73 3.39 -0.51
C TYR A 3 12.69 2.00 0.13
N GLY A 4 11.98 1.06 -0.50
CA GLY A 4 11.97 -0.35 -0.09
C GLY A 4 10.61 -0.86 0.39
N TYR A 5 9.55 -0.09 0.17
CA TYR A 5 8.19 -0.51 0.43
C TYR A 5 7.68 -1.43 -0.66
N VAL A 6 7.01 -2.51 -0.28
CA VAL A 6 6.37 -3.47 -1.18
C VAL A 6 4.93 -3.72 -0.77
N ILE A 7 4.07 -3.94 -1.76
CA ILE A 7 2.69 -4.32 -1.55
C ILE A 7 2.65 -5.84 -1.29
N ILE A 8 2.15 -6.24 -0.13
CA ILE A 8 2.02 -7.64 0.27
C ILE A 8 0.70 -8.20 -0.28
N ASP A 9 0.81 -9.02 -1.33
CA ASP A 9 -0.31 -9.82 -1.83
C ASP A 9 -0.45 -11.09 -0.97
N LYS A 10 -1.48 -11.17 -0.12
CA LYS A 10 -1.79 -12.37 0.67
C LYS A 10 -2.29 -13.49 -0.25
N LYS A 11 -1.38 -14.12 -1.01
CA LYS A 11 -1.69 -15.38 -1.71
C LYS A 11 -1.88 -16.49 -0.67
N LYS A 12 -3.13 -16.72 -0.26
CA LYS A 12 -3.52 -17.96 0.41
C LYS A 12 -3.45 -19.09 -0.61
N ARG A 13 -2.27 -19.67 -0.84
CA ARG A 13 -2.15 -20.96 -1.55
C ARG A 13 -2.70 -22.05 -0.63
N LYS A 14 -4.01 -22.24 -0.65
CA LYS A 14 -4.63 -23.41 -0.04
C LYS A 14 -4.36 -24.62 -0.93
N TRP A 15 -4.08 -25.78 -0.35
CA TRP A 15 -3.71 -27.00 -1.07
C TRP A 15 -4.74 -27.41 -2.14
N TYR A 16 -6.03 -27.15 -1.92
CA TYR A 16 -7.08 -27.38 -2.91
C TYR A 16 -7.10 -26.40 -4.10
N CYS A 17 -6.36 -25.28 -4.04
CA CYS A 17 -6.27 -24.32 -5.14
C CYS A 17 -5.34 -24.77 -6.29
N LEU A 18 -4.67 -25.92 -6.18
CA LEU A 18 -3.83 -26.48 -7.25
C LEU A 18 -4.63 -26.86 -8.51
N TRP A 19 -5.96 -27.02 -8.42
CA TRP A 19 -6.77 -27.45 -9.56
C TRP A 19 -8.01 -26.59 -9.84
N MET A 20 -8.56 -25.88 -8.85
CA MET A 20 -9.83 -25.15 -9.00
C MET A 20 -9.71 -23.62 -9.06
N CYS A 21 -8.54 -23.05 -8.76
CA CYS A 21 -8.38 -21.59 -8.69
C CYS A 21 -7.87 -21.03 -10.04
N LYS A 22 -8.60 -21.27 -11.14
CA LYS A 22 -8.28 -20.77 -12.50
C LYS A 22 -8.47 -19.27 -12.71
N LYS A 23 -8.74 -18.48 -11.68
CA LYS A 23 -8.83 -17.02 -11.80
C LYS A 23 -7.81 -16.38 -10.90
N VAL A 24 -6.64 -16.09 -11.48
CA VAL A 24 -5.79 -15.01 -10.99
C VAL A 24 -6.71 -13.80 -10.89
N VAL A 25 -7.06 -13.41 -9.67
CA VAL A 25 -7.77 -12.16 -9.43
C VAL A 25 -6.80 -11.07 -9.88
N LYS A 26 -6.88 -10.67 -11.16
CA LYS A 26 -6.40 -9.36 -11.58
C LYS A 26 -7.22 -8.40 -10.74
N SER A 27 -6.63 -7.88 -9.67
CA SER A 27 -7.37 -7.07 -8.72
C SER A 27 -8.00 -5.93 -9.50
N LYS A 28 -9.32 -5.74 -9.32
CA LYS A 28 -10.09 -4.63 -9.88
C LYS A 28 -9.45 -3.26 -9.64
N TYR A 29 -8.50 -3.20 -8.72
CA TYR A 29 -7.82 -2.02 -8.18
C TYR A 29 -6.36 -1.92 -8.59
N LYS A 30 -5.90 -2.65 -9.63
CA LYS A 30 -4.50 -2.60 -10.09
C LYS A 30 -4.08 -1.17 -10.46
N ASP A 31 -4.99 -0.42 -11.05
CA ASP A 31 -4.78 0.98 -11.44
C ASP A 31 -4.86 1.95 -10.25
N ASP A 32 -5.44 1.51 -9.13
CA ASP A 32 -5.55 2.25 -7.87
C ASP A 32 -4.38 1.98 -6.91
N LEU A 33 -3.35 1.24 -7.36
CA LEU A 33 -2.15 0.97 -6.56
C LEU A 33 -1.17 2.16 -6.64
N PRO A 34 -0.47 2.47 -5.55
CA PRO A 34 0.66 3.38 -5.62
C PRO A 34 1.76 2.79 -6.52
N THR A 35 2.26 3.61 -7.42
CA THR A 35 3.37 3.31 -8.35
C THR A 35 4.74 3.40 -7.67
N GLN A 36 4.85 4.23 -6.63
CA GLN A 36 6.07 4.41 -5.87
C GLN A 36 5.71 4.77 -4.42
N ILE A 37 6.48 4.24 -3.48
CA ILE A 37 6.34 4.55 -2.06
C ILE A 37 7.74 4.79 -1.48
N PHE A 38 7.90 5.88 -0.75
CA PHE A 38 9.14 6.27 -0.09
C PHE A 38 8.86 7.18 1.11
N ASN A 39 9.85 7.37 1.97
CA ASN A 39 9.77 8.35 3.06
C ASN A 39 10.98 9.29 3.04
N ASP A 40 10.89 10.43 3.70
CA ASP A 40 11.97 11.40 3.88
C ASP A 40 12.40 11.54 5.35
N GLU A 41 12.19 10.48 6.15
CA GLU A 41 12.40 10.43 7.60
C GLU A 41 11.37 11.22 8.43
N GLN A 42 10.53 12.07 7.80
CA GLN A 42 9.43 12.76 8.48
C GLN A 42 8.07 12.26 7.97
N PHE A 43 7.91 12.18 6.66
CA PHE A 43 6.65 11.85 5.99
C PHE A 43 6.82 10.65 5.05
N THR A 44 5.72 9.94 4.82
CA THR A 44 5.65 8.85 3.84
C THR A 44 4.81 9.26 2.64
N TYR A 45 5.35 9.07 1.46
CA TYR A 45 4.80 9.47 0.18
C TYR A 45 4.32 8.26 -0.60
N PHE A 46 3.06 8.26 -1.00
CA PHE A 46 2.45 7.26 -1.87
C PHE A 46 2.10 7.93 -3.20
N LYS A 47 2.88 7.62 -4.24
CA LYS A 47 2.70 8.20 -5.58
C LYS A 47 1.73 7.37 -6.41
N PHE A 48 0.69 7.98 -6.96
CA PHE A 48 -0.28 7.35 -7.83
C PHE A 48 -0.07 7.78 -9.29
N ASN A 49 -0.65 7.05 -10.24
CA ASN A 49 -0.67 7.52 -11.61
C ASN A 49 -1.63 8.72 -11.72
N ARG A 50 -1.17 9.83 -12.30
CA ARG A 50 -1.95 11.07 -12.46
C ARG A 50 -3.27 10.89 -13.22
N SER A 51 -3.37 9.92 -14.13
CA SER A 51 -4.65 9.58 -14.80
C SER A 51 -5.67 8.98 -13.82
N ASN A 52 -5.18 8.28 -12.78
CA ASN A 52 -5.98 7.54 -11.80
C ASN A 52 -6.20 8.36 -10.51
N ALA A 53 -5.30 9.30 -10.22
CA ALA A 53 -5.36 10.24 -9.10
C ALA A 53 -6.55 11.22 -9.17
N ARG A 54 -7.33 11.21 -10.25
CA ARG A 54 -8.41 12.17 -10.52
C ARG A 54 -9.76 11.85 -9.87
N SER A 55 -9.95 10.70 -9.19
CA SER A 55 -11.28 10.39 -8.61
C SER A 55 -11.27 9.91 -7.16
N LYS A 56 -10.32 9.07 -6.72
CA LYS A 56 -10.38 8.50 -5.35
C LYS A 56 -8.99 8.14 -4.83
N PHE A 57 -8.51 8.88 -3.83
CA PHE A 57 -7.37 8.43 -3.02
C PHE A 57 -7.88 7.48 -1.92
N PRO A 58 -7.13 6.40 -1.61
CA PRO A 58 -7.44 5.57 -0.46
C PRO A 58 -7.19 6.34 0.84
N VAL A 59 -7.78 5.87 1.94
CA VAL A 59 -7.41 6.31 3.28
C VAL A 59 -6.18 5.52 3.74
N VAL A 60 -5.18 6.23 4.27
CA VAL A 60 -3.95 5.64 4.80
C VAL A 60 -4.03 5.42 6.30
N TYR A 61 -3.58 4.25 6.74
CA TYR A 61 -3.46 3.87 8.14
C TYR A 61 -2.03 3.39 8.42
N LYS A 62 -1.45 3.87 9.52
CA LYS A 62 -0.23 3.32 10.09
C LYS A 62 -0.56 2.01 10.77
N VAL A 63 0.24 0.96 10.56
CA VAL A 63 0.03 -0.31 11.26
C VAL A 63 0.96 -0.38 12.47
N ILE A 64 0.38 -0.53 13.66
CA ILE A 64 1.08 -0.73 14.93
C ILE A 64 0.52 -2.00 15.56
N ASP A 65 1.38 -2.96 15.87
CA ASP A 65 1.00 -4.25 16.45
C ASP A 65 -0.08 -5.01 15.64
N GLY A 66 -0.12 -4.80 14.32
CA GLY A 66 -1.11 -5.40 13.43
C GLY A 66 -2.45 -4.67 13.38
N TYR A 67 -2.62 -3.56 14.11
CA TYR A 67 -3.82 -2.74 14.14
C TYR A 67 -3.64 -1.45 13.34
N ASP A 68 -4.74 -1.02 12.71
CA ASP A 68 -4.79 0.23 11.98
C ASP A 68 -4.89 1.41 12.94
N ASN A 69 -3.93 2.33 12.84
CA ASN A 69 -3.91 3.58 13.56
C ASN A 69 -4.10 4.73 12.56
N PRO A 70 -5.05 5.65 12.81
CA PRO A 70 -5.22 6.81 11.95
C PRO A 70 -3.96 7.67 11.99
N VAL A 71 -3.61 8.25 10.85
CA VAL A 71 -2.50 9.20 10.71
C VAL A 71 -3.03 10.45 10.01
N ASN A 72 -2.48 11.61 10.36
CA ASN A 72 -2.73 12.79 9.55
C ASN A 72 -2.20 12.55 8.14
N SER A 73 -3.01 12.93 7.15
CA SER A 73 -2.63 12.77 5.76
C SER A 73 -3.22 13.87 4.90
N ARG A 74 -2.54 14.16 3.80
CA ARG A 74 -2.95 15.16 2.82
C ARG A 74 -2.66 14.67 1.42
N VAL A 75 -3.43 15.18 0.46
CA VAL A 75 -3.24 14.89 -0.96
C VAL A 75 -2.61 16.12 -1.62
N VAL A 76 -1.51 15.91 -2.34
CA VAL A 76 -0.82 16.95 -3.11
C VAL A 76 -0.50 16.40 -4.50
N GLY A 77 -1.18 16.90 -5.52
CA GLY A 77 -1.00 16.41 -6.90
C GLY A 77 -1.36 14.94 -7.03
N ASP A 78 -0.39 14.11 -7.42
CA ASP A 78 -0.50 12.66 -7.54
C ASP A 78 0.03 11.91 -6.30
N TYR A 79 0.24 12.59 -5.19
CA TYR A 79 0.73 12.03 -3.93
C TYR A 79 -0.35 12.02 -2.85
N LEU A 80 -0.50 10.88 -2.17
CA LEU A 80 -1.01 10.83 -0.81
C LEU A 80 0.19 10.87 0.13
N ILE A 81 0.18 11.81 1.07
CA ILE A 81 1.27 12.06 2.01
C ILE A 81 0.75 11.73 3.41
N ALA A 82 1.36 10.76 4.08
CA ALA A 82 1.13 10.49 5.49
C ALA A 82 2.17 11.26 6.32
N GLU A 83 1.71 11.97 7.36
CA GLU A 83 2.55 12.79 8.22
C GLU A 83 3.26 11.98 9.31
N ASP A 84 3.83 10.83 8.92
CA ASP A 84 4.59 9.94 9.79
C ASP A 84 5.42 8.94 8.94
N VAL A 85 6.33 8.22 9.59
CA VAL A 85 7.11 7.12 9.03
C VAL A 85 6.74 5.80 9.73
N SER A 86 6.57 4.75 8.94
CA SER A 86 6.31 3.40 9.43
C SER A 86 6.94 2.34 8.53
N ASN A 87 7.18 1.18 9.11
CA ASN A 87 7.53 -0.04 8.38
C ASN A 87 6.31 -0.71 7.77
N GLN A 88 5.10 -0.44 8.25
CA GLN A 88 3.88 -1.06 7.76
C GLN A 88 2.75 -0.04 7.62
N TRP A 89 2.04 -0.15 6.50
CA TRP A 89 0.93 0.74 6.12
C TRP A 89 -0.22 -0.08 5.54
N ASN A 90 -1.44 0.38 5.80
CA ASN A 90 -2.63 -0.12 5.11
C ASN A 90 -3.29 1.03 4.33
N LEU A 91 -3.61 0.78 3.06
CA LEU A 91 -4.43 1.68 2.24
C LEU A 91 -5.80 1.05 2.05
N LYS A 92 -6.87 1.80 2.31
CA LYS A 92 -8.25 1.30 2.18
C LYS A 92 -9.09 2.17 1.25
N LEU A 93 -9.82 1.51 0.34
CA LEU A 93 -10.74 2.14 -0.60
C LEU A 93 -12.03 1.30 -0.72
N GLY A 94 -13.05 1.65 0.07
CA GLY A 94 -14.28 0.86 0.15
C GLY A 94 -14.00 -0.58 0.61
N LYS A 95 -14.27 -1.57 -0.26
CA LYS A 95 -13.98 -2.99 0.02
C LYS A 95 -12.54 -3.40 -0.32
N ALA A 96 -11.80 -2.55 -1.02
CA ALA A 96 -10.40 -2.80 -1.34
C ALA A 96 -9.50 -2.42 -0.16
N TYR A 97 -8.50 -3.24 0.12
CA TYR A 97 -7.44 -2.89 1.05
C TYR A 97 -6.10 -3.41 0.53
N LEU A 98 -5.04 -2.66 0.81
CA LEU A 98 -3.66 -2.98 0.44
C LEU A 98 -2.82 -2.97 1.70
N CYS A 99 -2.04 -4.01 1.89
CA CYS A 99 -1.02 -4.07 2.94
C CYS A 99 0.34 -3.74 2.31
N ILE A 100 1.08 -2.82 2.93
CA ILE A 100 2.37 -2.36 2.45
C ILE A 100 3.38 -2.55 3.58
N GLU A 101 4.55 -3.07 3.24
CA GLU A 101 5.62 -3.32 4.20
C GLU A 101 6.96 -2.84 3.67
N LYS A 102 7.78 -2.25 4.54
CA LYS A 102 9.16 -1.85 4.27
C LYS A 102 10.05 -3.07 4.39
N ILE A 103 10.68 -3.46 3.30
CA ILE A 103 11.71 -4.49 3.33
C ILE A 103 12.94 -3.88 3.99
N ALA A 104 13.29 -4.35 5.18
CA ALA A 104 14.57 -4.02 5.78
C ALA A 104 15.69 -4.42 4.80
N LYS A 105 16.64 -3.52 4.53
CA LYS A 105 17.89 -3.92 3.86
C LYS A 105 18.47 -5.08 4.69
N ARG A 106 18.59 -6.27 4.10
CA ARG A 106 19.36 -7.35 4.73
C ARG A 106 20.72 -6.76 5.07
N ALA A 107 21.07 -6.69 6.35
CA ALA A 107 22.43 -6.39 6.76
C ALA A 107 23.33 -7.44 6.06
N ARG A 108 24.31 -6.95 5.31
CA ARG A 108 25.41 -7.79 4.83
C ARG A 108 26.34 -8.09 5.98
#